data_AF-A0A0T6B361-F1
#
_entry.id   AF-A0A0T6B361-F1
#
_cell.length_a   1.000
_cell.length_b   1.000
_cell.length_c   1.000
_cell.angle_alpha   90.00
_cell.angle_beta   90.00
_cell.angle_gamma   90.00
#
_symmetry.space_group_name_H-M   'P 1'
#
loop_
_entity.id
_entity.type
_entity.pdbx_description
1 polymer ?
#
loop_
_entity_poly.entity_id
_entity_poly.type
_entity_poly.pdbx_seq_one_letter_code
_entity_poly.pdbx_strand_id
1 'polypeptide(L)'
;MKTPKSFGGLCGVLNISMVVIVFLYLGLGFLGYWSYGADSQPSITLNFPKEDTLAKCVNILYSLAIFISYGLQGYVPVQIMWETYIVKHLQNTSSKVQLLYEYILRIVAVIITFVLAASIPLLGLFISLFGAFCLSALGIAFPAIMEICVNYSDNLTKWCLIKNLLLIIFGVVGLLAGSYSALSEIIVKLGEVPLPVNETSTLAPN
;
A
#
# COMPACT_ATOMS: atom_id res chain seq x y z
N MET A 1 13.72 -15.86 17.04
CA MET A 1 15.00 -16.09 16.33
C MET A 1 16.06 -16.53 17.33
N LYS A 2 16.88 -17.55 17.01
CA LYS A 2 17.87 -18.10 17.95
C LYS A 2 19.08 -17.18 18.23
N THR A 3 19.43 -16.26 17.31
CA THR A 3 20.59 -15.35 17.45
C THR A 3 20.25 -13.93 16.97
N PRO A 4 19.87 -12.99 17.86
CA PRO A 4 19.41 -11.65 17.46
C PRO A 4 20.51 -10.76 16.87
N LYS A 5 21.77 -10.94 17.27
CA LYS A 5 22.91 -10.14 16.76
C LYS A 5 23.23 -10.39 15.28
N SER A 6 22.84 -11.54 14.74
CA SER A 6 23.04 -11.88 13.33
C SER A 6 22.01 -11.23 12.39
N PHE A 7 20.99 -10.56 12.93
CA PHE A 7 19.90 -9.98 12.13
C PHE A 7 20.33 -8.68 11.43
N GLY A 8 21.09 -7.82 12.14
CA GLY A 8 21.50 -6.50 11.66
C GLY A 8 22.95 -6.39 11.18
N GLY A 9 23.67 -7.51 11.02
CA GLY A 9 25.05 -7.48 10.48
C GLY A 9 25.10 -7.06 9.00
N LEU A 10 26.30 -6.76 8.48
CA LEU A 10 26.54 -6.43 7.07
C LEU A 10 26.04 -7.54 6.10
N CYS A 11 26.25 -8.81 6.46
CA CYS A 11 25.60 -9.97 5.84
C CYS A 11 24.48 -10.55 6.72
N GLY A 12 23.75 -9.68 7.43
CA GLY A 12 22.58 -10.06 8.20
C GLY A 12 21.41 -10.41 7.29
N VAL A 13 20.46 -11.18 7.84
CA VAL A 13 19.27 -11.62 7.10
C VAL A 13 18.53 -10.42 6.49
N LEU A 14 18.43 -9.30 7.21
CA LEU A 14 17.75 -8.10 6.72
C LEU A 14 18.39 -7.52 5.47
N ASN A 15 19.72 -7.37 5.46
CA ASN A 15 20.42 -6.77 4.31
C ASN A 15 20.39 -7.72 3.10
N ILE A 16 20.61 -9.01 3.32
CA ILE A 16 20.54 -10.02 2.25
C ILE A 16 19.14 -10.07 1.65
N SER A 17 18.09 -10.09 2.49
CA SER A 17 16.70 -10.06 2.01
C SER A 17 16.40 -8.80 1.20
N MET A 18 16.86 -7.63 1.65
CA MET A 18 16.66 -6.38 0.90
C MET A 18 17.34 -6.42 -0.47
N VAL A 19 18.58 -6.90 -0.55
CA VAL A 19 19.30 -7.04 -1.82
C VAL A 19 18.54 -7.98 -2.77
N VAL A 20 18.11 -9.15 -2.28
CA VAL A 20 17.34 -10.11 -3.10
C VAL A 20 16.03 -9.52 -3.61
N ILE A 21 15.27 -8.84 -2.75
CA ILE A 21 13.99 -8.21 -3.13
C ILE A 21 14.22 -7.12 -4.20
N VAL A 22 15.25 -6.28 -4.03
CA VAL A 22 15.59 -5.24 -5.00
C VAL A 22 15.93 -5.85 -6.36
N PHE A 23 16.76 -6.90 -6.40
CA PHE A 23 17.07 -7.59 -7.65
C PHE A 23 15.85 -8.21 -8.32
N LEU A 24 14.96 -8.85 -7.55
CA LEU A 24 13.72 -9.43 -8.08
C LEU A 24 12.79 -8.34 -8.65
N TYR A 25 12.61 -7.23 -7.93
CA TYR A 25 11.75 -6.14 -8.39
C TYR A 25 12.33 -5.43 -9.61
N LEU A 26 13.64 -5.16 -9.63
CA LEU A 26 14.30 -4.60 -10.80
C LEU A 26 14.24 -5.55 -11.99
N GLY A 27 14.46 -6.85 -11.78
CA GLY A 27 14.38 -7.85 -12.84
C GLY A 27 12.99 -7.95 -13.45
N LEU A 28 11.95 -8.06 -12.61
CA LEU A 28 10.56 -8.10 -13.08
C LEU A 28 10.13 -6.79 -13.75
N GLY A 29 10.52 -5.64 -13.19
CA GLY A 29 10.24 -4.33 -13.79
C GLY A 29 10.92 -4.15 -15.15
N PHE A 30 12.20 -4.51 -15.24
CA PHE A 30 12.98 -4.43 -16.48
C PHE A 30 12.44 -5.36 -17.56
N LEU A 31 12.19 -6.65 -17.24
CA LEU A 31 11.65 -7.61 -18.19
C LEU A 31 10.21 -7.25 -18.62
N GLY A 32 9.42 -6.71 -17.69
CA GLY A 32 8.07 -6.21 -17.98
C GLY A 32 8.10 -5.07 -19.00
N TYR A 33 8.94 -4.07 -18.79
CA TYR A 33 9.09 -2.96 -19.73
C TYR A 33 9.70 -3.39 -21.07
N TRP A 34 10.68 -4.30 -21.05
CA TRP A 34 11.27 -4.85 -22.28
C TRP A 34 10.24 -5.58 -23.15
N SER A 35 9.28 -6.28 -22.53
CA SER A 35 8.29 -7.10 -23.25
C SER A 35 7.14 -6.27 -23.84
N TYR A 36 6.70 -5.22 -23.16
CA TYR A 36 5.49 -4.45 -23.53
C TYR A 36 5.78 -3.00 -23.95
N GLY A 37 6.99 -2.49 -23.74
CA GLY A 37 7.37 -1.14 -24.08
C GLY A 37 6.49 -0.08 -23.42
N ALA A 38 6.11 0.94 -24.20
CA ALA A 38 5.34 2.09 -23.72
C ALA A 38 3.86 1.76 -23.37
N ASP A 39 3.33 0.64 -23.86
CA ASP A 39 1.94 0.24 -23.63
C ASP A 39 1.75 -0.56 -22.33
N SER A 40 2.77 -0.64 -21.48
CA SER A 40 2.73 -1.40 -20.25
C SER A 40 1.68 -0.86 -19.27
N GLN A 41 0.66 -1.68 -18.98
CA GLN A 41 -0.34 -1.37 -17.98
C GLN A 41 0.24 -1.35 -16.54
N PRO A 42 -0.37 -0.61 -15.60
CA PRO A 42 0.10 -0.50 -14.21
C PRO A 42 0.25 -1.82 -13.45
N SER A 43 -0.42 -2.88 -13.91
CA SER A 43 -0.20 -4.25 -13.43
C SER A 43 0.25 -5.13 -14.59
N ILE A 44 1.32 -5.90 -14.39
CA ILE A 44 1.88 -6.79 -15.40
C ILE A 44 0.85 -7.84 -15.85
N THR A 45 0.01 -8.33 -14.94
CA THR A 45 -1.02 -9.33 -15.23
C THR A 45 -2.08 -8.86 -16.22
N LEU A 46 -2.30 -7.54 -16.34
CA LEU A 46 -3.22 -6.97 -17.32
C LEU A 46 -2.66 -6.98 -18.74
N ASN A 47 -1.33 -7.05 -18.90
CA ASN A 47 -0.68 -7.08 -20.21
C ASN A 47 -0.63 -8.49 -20.83
N PHE A 48 -0.95 -9.54 -20.06
CA PHE A 48 -0.91 -10.90 -20.60
C PHE A 48 -2.01 -11.17 -21.64
N PRO A 49 -1.70 -11.87 -22.74
CA PRO A 49 -2.70 -12.23 -23.74
C PRO A 49 -3.74 -13.15 -23.12
N LYS A 50 -5.02 -12.74 -23.14
CA LYS A 50 -6.12 -13.46 -22.49
C LYS A 50 -6.45 -14.80 -23.13
N GLU A 51 -5.96 -15.06 -24.34
CA GLU A 51 -6.26 -16.29 -25.07
C GLU A 51 -5.37 -17.46 -24.66
N ASP A 52 -4.13 -17.18 -24.24
CA ASP A 52 -3.14 -18.19 -23.89
C ASP A 52 -3.50 -18.90 -22.57
N THR A 53 -3.35 -20.23 -22.56
CA THR A 53 -3.63 -21.06 -21.39
C THR A 53 -2.63 -20.80 -20.26
N LEU A 54 -1.37 -20.50 -20.58
CA LEU A 54 -0.34 -20.19 -19.58
C LEU A 54 -0.67 -18.87 -18.85
N ALA A 55 -1.05 -17.83 -19.59
CA ALA A 55 -1.47 -16.55 -19.01
C ALA A 55 -2.68 -16.69 -18.07
N LYS A 56 -3.68 -17.50 -18.46
CA LYS A 56 -4.84 -17.80 -17.61
C LYS A 56 -4.43 -18.49 -16.31
N CYS A 57 -3.55 -19.49 -16.39
CA CYS A 57 -3.05 -20.19 -15.21
C CYS A 57 -2.32 -19.24 -14.24
N VAL A 58 -1.45 -18.35 -14.75
CA VAL A 58 -0.75 -17.35 -13.91
C VAL A 58 -1.74 -16.39 -13.26
N ASN A 59 -2.73 -15.90 -13.99
CA ASN A 59 -3.74 -14.99 -13.43
C ASN A 59 -4.59 -15.67 -12.34
N ILE A 60 -4.97 -16.94 -12.51
CA ILE A 60 -5.69 -17.70 -11.47
C ILE A 60 -4.82 -17.88 -10.22
N LEU A 61 -3.56 -18.28 -10.40
CA LEU A 61 -2.63 -18.48 -9.28
C LEU A 61 -2.35 -17.16 -8.55
N TYR A 62 -2.18 -16.06 -9.29
CA TYR A 62 -1.98 -14.73 -8.73
C TYR A 62 -3.21 -14.24 -7.96
N SER A 63 -4.41 -14.44 -8.51
CA SER A 63 -5.67 -14.12 -7.82
C SER A 63 -5.82 -14.91 -6.51
N LEU A 64 -5.48 -16.20 -6.51
CA LEU A 64 -5.50 -17.04 -5.31
C LEU A 64 -4.48 -16.54 -4.27
N ALA A 65 -3.27 -16.17 -4.72
CA ALA A 65 -2.24 -15.63 -3.85
C ALA A 65 -2.65 -14.30 -3.19
N ILE A 66 -3.30 -13.39 -3.94
CA ILE A 66 -3.86 -12.15 -3.39
C ILE A 66 -4.96 -12.45 -2.39
N PHE A 67 -5.88 -13.37 -2.71
CA PHE A 67 -6.99 -13.72 -1.81
C PHE A 67 -6.50 -14.18 -0.44
N ILE A 68 -5.51 -15.08 -0.41
CA ILE A 68 -4.90 -15.57 0.84
C ILE A 68 -4.14 -14.44 1.54
N SER A 69 -3.37 -13.66 0.79
CA SER A 69 -2.55 -12.56 1.33
C SER A 69 -3.40 -11.45 1.94
N TYR A 70 -4.55 -11.13 1.36
CA TYR A 70 -5.48 -10.14 1.88
C TYR A 70 -6.00 -10.53 3.27
N GLY A 71 -6.38 -11.80 3.46
CA GLY A 71 -6.81 -12.31 4.77
C GLY A 71 -5.71 -12.20 5.83
N LEU A 72 -4.48 -12.54 5.45
CA LEU A 72 -3.33 -12.46 6.36
C LEU A 72 -2.95 -11.01 6.71
N GLN A 73 -2.92 -10.11 5.71
CA GLN A 73 -2.57 -8.71 5.92
C GLN A 73 -3.65 -7.95 6.71
N GLY A 74 -4.92 -8.30 6.53
CA GLY A 74 -6.04 -7.70 7.26
C GLY A 74 -6.10 -8.08 8.75
N TYR A 75 -5.46 -9.17 9.16
CA TYR A 75 -5.45 -9.62 10.56
C TYR A 75 -4.78 -8.61 11.50
N VAL A 76 -3.61 -8.10 11.14
CA VAL A 76 -2.81 -7.19 11.97
C VAL A 76 -3.54 -5.89 12.31
N PRO A 77 -4.09 -5.11 11.34
CA PRO A 77 -4.79 -3.86 11.66
C PRO A 77 -6.08 -4.11 12.46
N VAL A 78 -6.83 -5.17 12.14
CA VAL A 78 -8.04 -5.56 12.88
C VAL A 78 -7.71 -5.87 14.34
N GLN A 79 -6.65 -6.64 14.58
CA GLN A 79 -6.19 -6.97 15.93
C GLN A 79 -5.75 -5.71 16.69
N ILE A 80 -4.97 -4.83 16.05
CA ILE A 80 -4.53 -3.57 16.68
C ILE A 80 -5.73 -2.70 17.05
N MET A 81 -6.71 -2.55 16.15
CA MET A 81 -7.93 -1.78 16.42
C MET A 81 -8.73 -2.37 17.58
N TRP A 82 -8.85 -3.70 17.61
CA TRP A 82 -9.55 -4.43 18.66
C TRP A 82 -8.90 -4.24 20.03
N GLU A 83 -7.61 -4.55 20.16
CA GLU A 83 -6.89 -4.52 21.44
C GLU A 83 -6.66 -3.09 21.95
N THR A 84 -6.41 -2.15 21.05
CA THR A 84 -6.00 -0.79 21.44
C THR A 84 -7.20 0.10 21.76
N TYR A 85 -8.30 -0.02 21.01
CA TYR A 85 -9.44 0.89 21.06
C TYR A 85 -10.71 0.20 21.59
N ILE A 86 -11.16 -0.90 20.98
CA ILE A 86 -12.51 -1.44 21.22
C ILE A 86 -12.60 -2.17 22.57
N VAL A 87 -11.64 -3.05 22.88
CA VAL A 87 -11.67 -3.88 24.10
C VAL A 87 -11.73 -3.04 25.36
N LYS A 88 -11.00 -1.92 25.40
CA LYS A 88 -10.96 -1.01 26.55
C LYS A 88 -12.34 -0.41 26.86
N HIS A 89 -13.14 -0.15 25.83
CA HIS A 89 -14.50 0.38 25.98
C HIS A 89 -15.55 -0.70 26.30
N LEU A 90 -15.22 -1.99 26.11
CA LEU A 90 -16.15 -3.12 26.27
C LEU A 90 -15.84 -4.03 27.46
N GLN A 91 -14.95 -3.63 28.37
CA GLN A 91 -14.51 -4.44 29.52
C GLN A 91 -15.64 -4.89 30.45
N ASN A 92 -16.73 -4.12 30.56
CA ASN A 92 -17.89 -4.45 31.41
C ASN A 92 -18.99 -5.26 30.69
N THR A 93 -18.79 -5.67 29.43
CA THR A 93 -19.85 -6.31 28.64
C THR A 93 -19.61 -7.81 28.48
N SER A 94 -20.70 -8.60 28.38
CA SER A 94 -20.67 -10.05 28.17
C SER A 94 -19.82 -10.47 26.98
N SER A 95 -19.13 -11.60 27.09
CA SER A 95 -18.24 -12.16 26.06
C SER A 95 -18.91 -12.37 24.69
N LYS A 96 -20.24 -12.58 24.66
CA LYS A 96 -21.01 -12.70 23.40
C LYS A 96 -21.07 -11.37 22.64
N VAL A 97 -21.19 -10.25 23.35
CA VAL A 97 -21.22 -8.92 22.74
C VAL A 97 -19.83 -8.53 22.26
N GLN A 98 -18.78 -8.90 23.00
CA GLN A 98 -17.40 -8.72 22.54
C GLN A 98 -17.15 -9.43 21.20
N LEU A 99 -17.54 -10.71 21.07
CA LEU A 99 -17.45 -11.43 19.80
C LEU A 99 -18.25 -10.75 18.68
N LEU A 100 -19.46 -10.27 18.96
CA LEU A 100 -20.27 -9.55 17.97
C LEU A 100 -19.54 -8.30 17.44
N TYR A 101 -18.95 -7.50 18.34
CA TYR A 101 -18.20 -6.30 17.96
C TYR A 101 -16.94 -6.62 17.16
N GLU A 102 -16.25 -7.72 17.46
CA GLU A 102 -15.11 -8.18 16.65
C GLU A 102 -15.54 -8.51 15.21
N TYR A 103 -16.65 -9.25 15.05
CA TYR A 103 -17.19 -9.56 13.73
C TYR A 103 -17.64 -8.31 12.97
N ILE A 104 -18.32 -7.38 13.65
CA ILE A 104 -18.73 -6.10 13.06
C ILE A 104 -17.50 -5.32 12.59
N LEU A 105 -16.44 -5.24 13.39
CA LEU A 105 -15.21 -4.54 13.01
C LEU A 105 -14.58 -5.14 11.75
N ARG A 106 -14.50 -6.47 11.66
CA ARG A 106 -14.01 -7.15 10.45
C ARG A 106 -14.88 -6.85 9.22
N ILE A 107 -16.20 -6.93 9.36
CA ILE A 107 -17.14 -6.65 8.27
C ILE A 107 -16.97 -5.19 7.80
N VAL A 108 -16.92 -4.24 8.72
CA VAL A 108 -16.74 -2.82 8.40
C VAL A 108 -15.39 -2.58 7.71
N ALA A 109 -14.30 -3.18 8.21
CA ALA A 109 -12.99 -3.06 7.59
C ALA A 109 -13.00 -3.58 6.14
N VAL A 110 -13.61 -4.73 5.89
CA VAL A 110 -13.74 -5.30 4.54
C VAL A 110 -14.61 -4.40 3.65
N ILE A 111 -15.75 -3.93 4.15
CA ILE A 111 -16.64 -3.02 3.40
C ILE A 111 -15.90 -1.74 2.99
N ILE A 112 -15.13 -1.13 3.90
CA ILE A 112 -14.35 0.07 3.58
C ILE A 112 -13.36 -0.23 2.45
N THR A 113 -12.61 -1.34 2.53
CA THR A 113 -11.67 -1.70 1.46
C THR A 113 -12.37 -2.01 0.14
N PHE A 114 -13.57 -2.59 0.17
CA PHE A 114 -14.37 -2.86 -1.01
C PHE A 114 -14.87 -1.56 -1.68
N VAL A 115 -15.37 -0.61 -0.89
CA VAL A 115 -15.80 0.71 -1.38
C VAL A 115 -14.63 1.47 -1.99
N LEU A 116 -13.45 1.42 -1.35
CA LEU A 116 -12.23 2.03 -1.89
C LEU A 116 -11.81 1.37 -3.22
N ALA A 117 -11.87 0.04 -3.31
CA ALA A 117 -11.57 -0.68 -4.55
C ALA A 117 -12.57 -0.35 -5.67
N ALA A 118 -13.86 -0.19 -5.36
CA ALA A 118 -14.89 0.17 -6.33
C ALA A 118 -14.77 1.63 -6.81
N SER A 119 -14.29 2.53 -5.95
CA SER A 119 -14.21 3.97 -6.25
C SER A 119 -13.01 4.35 -7.13
N ILE A 120 -11.98 3.50 -7.20
CA ILE A 120 -10.69 3.89 -7.79
C ILE A 120 -10.35 2.97 -8.97
N PRO A 121 -10.72 3.35 -10.21
CA PRO A 121 -10.45 2.54 -11.41
C PRO A 121 -8.98 2.57 -11.86
N LEU A 122 -8.11 3.30 -11.14
CA LEU A 122 -6.72 3.55 -11.53
C LEU A 122 -5.74 3.02 -10.46
N LEU A 123 -5.48 1.71 -10.49
CA LEU A 123 -4.64 1.02 -9.49
C LEU A 123 -3.22 1.61 -9.35
N GLY A 124 -2.57 1.99 -10.46
CA GLY A 124 -1.21 2.56 -10.43
C GLY A 124 -1.12 3.88 -9.66
N LEU A 125 -2.08 4.77 -9.90
CA LEU A 125 -2.20 6.06 -9.20
C LEU A 125 -2.47 5.88 -7.71
N PHE A 126 -3.32 4.91 -7.37
CA PHE A 126 -3.60 4.56 -5.98
C PHE A 126 -2.37 4.02 -5.25
N ILE A 127 -1.64 3.08 -5.86
CA ILE A 127 -0.42 2.50 -5.30
C ILE A 127 0.64 3.59 -5.11
N SER A 128 0.78 4.51 -6.07
CA SER A 128 1.69 5.65 -5.98
C SER A 128 1.32 6.58 -4.82
N LEU A 129 0.04 6.93 -4.67
CA LEU A 129 -0.46 7.77 -3.58
C LEU A 129 -0.19 7.14 -2.20
N PHE A 130 -0.59 5.88 -2.01
CA PHE A 130 -0.37 5.17 -0.75
C PHE A 130 1.11 4.92 -0.48
N GLY A 131 1.90 4.67 -1.51
CA GLY A 131 3.35 4.57 -1.41
C GLY A 131 3.97 5.88 -0.91
N ALA A 132 3.69 7.00 -1.59
CA ALA A 132 4.17 8.32 -1.20
C ALA A 132 3.71 8.71 0.21
N PHE A 133 2.47 8.40 0.57
CA PHE A 133 1.91 8.69 1.89
C PHE A 133 2.54 7.83 2.99
N CYS A 134 2.39 6.51 2.89
CA CYS A 134 2.80 5.57 3.92
C CYS A 134 4.31 5.45 4.05
N LEU A 135 5.06 5.38 2.93
CA LEU A 135 6.51 5.23 2.99
C LEU A 135 7.17 6.48 3.58
N SER A 136 6.70 7.67 3.22
CA SER A 136 7.24 8.91 3.75
C SER A 136 6.95 9.07 5.25
N ALA A 137 5.71 8.78 5.66
CA ALA A 137 5.29 8.90 7.06
C ALA A 137 5.86 7.79 7.96
N LEU A 138 5.62 6.52 7.61
CA LEU A 138 5.99 5.36 8.44
C LEU A 138 7.40 4.84 8.13
N GLY A 139 7.83 4.91 6.87
CA GLY A 139 9.13 4.37 6.45
C GLY A 139 10.30 5.32 6.70
N ILE A 140 10.09 6.63 6.61
CA ILE A 140 11.16 7.64 6.75
C ILE A 140 10.98 8.48 8.02
N ALA A 141 9.84 9.16 8.17
CA ALA A 141 9.65 10.10 9.28
C ALA A 141 9.58 9.41 10.64
N PHE A 142 8.79 8.34 10.77
CA PHE A 142 8.62 7.62 12.04
C PHE A 142 9.94 7.06 12.63
N PRO A 143 10.80 6.32 11.89
CA PRO A 143 12.07 5.85 12.45
C PRO A 143 13.02 7.00 12.81
N ALA A 144 13.05 8.09 12.03
CA ALA A 144 13.85 9.27 12.34
C ALA A 144 13.39 9.96 13.65
N ILE A 145 12.08 10.08 13.87
CA ILE A 145 11.50 10.60 15.11
C ILE A 145 11.84 9.67 16.28
N MET A 146 11.67 8.36 16.10
CA MET A 146 11.99 7.36 17.12
C MET A 146 13.46 7.41 17.54
N GLU A 147 14.40 7.55 16.59
CA GLU A 147 15.83 7.68 16.90
C GLU A 147 16.12 8.94 17.74
N ILE A 148 15.46 10.07 17.45
CA ILE A 148 15.56 11.29 18.25
C ILE A 148 15.02 11.08 19.67
N CYS A 149 13.83 10.48 19.80
CA CYS A 149 13.18 10.26 21.10
C CYS A 149 13.99 9.32 22.00
N VAL A 150 14.53 8.23 21.45
CA VAL A 150 15.32 7.26 22.22
C VAL A 150 16.65 7.86 22.66
N ASN A 151 17.36 8.57 21.79
CA ASN A 151 18.67 9.15 22.11
C ASN A 151 18.59 10.49 22.86
N TYR A 152 17.39 11.00 23.15
CA TYR A 152 17.21 12.25 23.90
C TYR A 152 17.83 12.19 25.30
N SER A 153 17.83 11.01 25.95
CA SER A 153 18.28 10.84 27.34
C SER A 153 19.80 10.64 27.51
N ASP A 154 20.51 10.10 26.52
CA ASP A 154 21.88 9.55 26.70
C ASP A 154 23.00 10.29 25.94
N ASN A 155 22.72 11.53 25.48
CA ASN A 155 23.52 12.45 24.64
C ASN A 155 23.16 12.44 23.16
N LEU A 156 22.32 13.41 22.76
CA LEU A 156 22.08 13.74 21.37
C LEU A 156 23.34 14.32 20.72
N THR A 157 24.00 13.53 19.88
CA THR A 157 25.08 14.03 19.03
C THR A 157 24.49 14.95 17.97
N LYS A 158 25.05 16.16 17.77
CA LYS A 158 24.59 17.14 16.77
C LYS A 158 24.43 16.54 15.36
N TRP A 159 25.33 15.63 14.98
CA TRP A 159 25.25 14.87 13.72
C TRP A 159 24.01 13.97 13.60
N CYS A 160 23.64 13.27 14.67
CA CYS A 160 22.44 12.43 14.71
C CYS A 160 21.19 13.29 14.53
N LEU A 161 21.12 14.42 15.24
CA LEU A 161 20.00 15.35 15.14
C LEU A 161 19.87 15.94 13.72
N ILE A 162 20.96 16.39 13.12
CA ILE A 162 20.96 16.92 11.75
C ILE A 162 20.52 15.86 10.73
N LYS A 163 21.06 14.63 10.82
CA LYS A 163 20.68 13.51 9.94
C LYS A 163 19.17 13.23 10.03
N ASN A 164 18.65 13.10 11.25
CA ASN A 164 17.24 12.79 11.46
C ASN A 164 16.32 13.94 11.05
N LEU A 165 16.74 15.19 11.27
CA LEU A 165 16.01 16.36 10.79
C LEU A 165 15.95 16.38 9.25
N LEU A 166 17.06 16.09 8.57
CA LEU A 166 17.09 15.97 7.11
C LEU A 166 16.18 14.84 6.60
N LEU A 167 16.15 13.69 7.26
CA LEU A 167 15.25 12.58 6.92
C LEU A 167 13.78 12.97 7.09
N ILE A 168 13.43 13.68 8.16
CA ILE A 168 12.07 14.18 8.38
C ILE A 168 11.67 15.17 7.29
N ILE A 169 12.55 16.14 6.98
CA ILE A 169 12.29 17.12 5.90
C ILE A 169 12.10 16.39 4.57
N PHE A 170 12.98 15.43 4.25
CA PHE A 170 12.86 14.63 3.04
C PHE A 170 11.54 13.84 2.99
N GLY A 171 11.13 13.24 4.11
CA GLY A 171 9.82 12.59 4.23
C GLY A 171 8.65 13.55 4.00
N VAL A 172 8.67 14.75 4.58
CA VAL A 172 7.60 15.75 4.38
C VAL A 172 7.55 16.23 2.92
N VAL A 173 8.71 16.49 2.31
CA VAL A 173 8.76 16.89 0.89
C VAL A 173 8.25 15.77 -0.01
N GLY A 174 8.70 14.52 0.21
CA GLY A 174 8.24 13.35 -0.52
C GLY A 174 6.73 13.11 -0.37
N LEU A 175 6.20 13.28 0.85
CA LEU A 175 4.78 13.20 1.14
C LEU A 175 3.98 14.25 0.36
N LEU A 176 4.37 15.52 0.43
CA LEU A 176 3.65 16.62 -0.23
C LEU A 176 3.73 16.51 -1.75
N ALA A 177 4.94 16.34 -2.31
CA ALA A 177 5.14 16.25 -3.74
C ALA A 177 4.50 14.99 -4.34
N GLY A 178 4.66 13.84 -3.69
CA GLY A 178 4.10 12.57 -4.15
C GLY A 178 2.58 12.53 -4.04
N SER A 179 2.01 13.00 -2.92
CA SER A 179 0.55 13.07 -2.76
C SER A 179 -0.06 14.06 -3.75
N TYR A 180 0.54 15.24 -3.92
CA TYR A 180 0.04 16.24 -4.88
C TYR A 180 0.05 15.72 -6.32
N SER A 181 1.14 15.08 -6.73
CA SER A 181 1.26 14.52 -8.09
C SER A 181 0.22 13.43 -8.33
N ALA A 182 0.07 12.49 -7.39
CA ALA A 182 -0.91 11.42 -7.52
C ALA A 182 -2.37 11.93 -7.46
N LEU A 183 -2.69 12.87 -6.56
CA LEU A 183 -4.04 13.45 -6.46
C LEU A 183 -4.42 14.26 -7.69
N SER A 184 -3.51 15.09 -8.21
CA SER A 184 -3.79 15.90 -9.40
C SER A 184 -4.08 15.03 -10.62
N GLU A 185 -3.32 13.96 -10.81
CA GLU A 185 -3.54 13.02 -11.92
C GLU A 185 -4.82 12.18 -11.73
N ILE A 186 -5.17 11.81 -10.49
CA ILE A 186 -6.47 11.19 -10.18
C ILE A 186 -7.63 12.12 -10.55
N ILE A 187 -7.56 13.40 -10.18
CA ILE A 187 -8.62 14.38 -10.45
C ILE A 187 -8.78 14.60 -11.95
N VAL A 188 -7.68 14.74 -12.70
CA VAL A 188 -7.72 14.90 -14.16
C VAL A 188 -8.37 13.68 -14.81
N LYS A 189 -7.94 12.46 -14.47
CA LYS A 189 -8.50 11.25 -15.07
C LYS A 189 -9.95 10.97 -14.68
N LEU A 190 -10.39 11.41 -13.49
CA LEU A 190 -11.80 11.34 -13.09
C LEU A 190 -12.65 12.41 -13.80
N GLY A 191 -12.07 13.57 -14.12
CA GLY A 191 -12.74 14.66 -14.84
C GLY A 191 -12.95 14.39 -16.34
N GLU A 192 -12.15 13.52 -16.94
CA GLU A 192 -12.27 13.14 -18.36
C GLU A 192 -13.32 12.04 -18.64
N VAL A 193 -14.00 11.50 -17.62
CA VAL A 193 -15.09 10.52 -17.82
C VAL A 193 -16.25 11.20 -18.58
N PRO A 194 -16.53 10.85 -19.84
CA PRO A 194 -17.66 11.42 -20.56
C PRO A 194 -18.94 10.89 -19.93
N LEU A 195 -19.86 11.78 -19.56
CA LEU A 195 -21.24 11.39 -19.26
C LEU A 195 -21.80 10.60 -20.46
N PRO A 196 -22.58 9.52 -20.27
CA PRO A 196 -23.26 8.88 -21.38
C PRO A 196 -24.13 9.93 -22.06
N VAL A 197 -23.74 10.32 -23.27
CA VAL A 197 -24.54 11.21 -24.11
C VAL A 197 -25.82 10.46 -24.40
N ASN A 198 -26.91 11.00 -23.85
CA ASN A 198 -28.28 10.57 -24.01
C ASN A 198 -28.59 10.31 -25.50
N GLU A 199 -28.69 9.06 -25.92
CA GLU A 199 -29.29 8.65 -27.20
C GLU A 199 -30.80 8.90 -27.17
N THR A 200 -31.23 10.17 -27.14
CA THR A 200 -32.60 10.52 -27.54
C THR A 200 -32.62 11.92 -28.15
N SER A 201 -33.27 12.02 -29.31
CA SER A 201 -33.40 13.17 -30.23
C SER A 201 -32.15 13.37 -31.11
N THR A 202 -32.16 12.93 -32.36
CA THR A 202 -33.02 13.49 -33.41
C THR A 202 -33.53 12.43 -34.39
N LEU A 203 -34.86 12.29 -34.41
CA LEU A 203 -35.60 11.92 -35.62
C LEU A 203 -35.29 12.94 -36.74
N ALA A 204 -35.27 12.44 -37.98
CA ALA A 204 -35.29 13.10 -39.30
C ALA A 204 -36.10 14.44 -39.35
N PRO A 205 -35.97 15.35 -40.37
CA PRO A 205 -35.74 15.04 -41.79
C PRO A 205 -34.94 16.05 -42.65
N ASN A 206 -34.49 15.55 -43.81
CA ASN A 206 -34.44 16.15 -45.17
C ASN A 206 -33.21 15.66 -45.93
#